data_AF-A0A0Q3QS16-F1
#
_entry.id   AF-A0A0Q3QS16-F1
#
_cell.length_a   1.000
_cell.length_b   1.000
_cell.length_c   1.000
_cell.angle_alpha   90.00
_cell.angle_beta   90.00
_cell.angle_gamma   90.00
#
_symmetry.space_group_name_H-M   'P 1'
#
loop_
_entity.id
_entity.type
_entity.pdbx_description
1 polymer ?
#
loop_
_entity_poly.entity_id
_entity_poly.type
_entity_poly.pdbx_seq_one_letter_code
_entity_poly.pdbx_strand_id
1 'polypeptide(L)'
;MTIANHSEFLLKLDLQYHSDEPPVEEAPIEETIDPGIETEPTQVQDEEPPATTQDEDFFEVKYNKENMRISRDEAPAYIQKGLNYDKVNQKATDYEQHLQRVAQITGYSSIDELIQAAQEAEQERHIQQEAHRLGMDEEAYKQYVAPVNEKLSTVEKQLEEMRFQAFQQQVNTELNELKKDENFPKFEQEMFELATKHKNMTLTEAYEFASLRGLKEQIPSLQQQAEQKVVDQIKARQGKHVETHDENAMVSLNLSQEEITMAQKLGLSPEEYAKWKS
;
A
#
# COMPACT_ATOMS: atom_id res chain seq x y z
N MET A 1 -1.24 -11.42 -30.76
CA MET A 1 -2.44 -11.63 -29.91
C MET A 1 -1.95 -11.63 -28.48
N THR A 2 -2.17 -10.53 -27.78
CA THR A 2 -1.51 -10.21 -26.51
C THR A 2 -2.57 -10.28 -25.41
N ILE A 3 -2.56 -11.37 -24.65
CA ILE A 3 -3.43 -11.58 -23.47
C ILE A 3 -2.76 -10.88 -22.28
N ALA A 4 -2.69 -9.55 -22.30
CA ALA A 4 -1.95 -8.76 -21.31
C ALA A 4 -2.73 -7.52 -20.84
N ASN A 5 -4.06 -7.60 -20.71
CA ASN A 5 -4.88 -6.42 -20.38
C ASN A 5 -6.01 -6.65 -19.34
N HIS A 6 -6.12 -7.82 -18.71
CA HIS A 6 -7.11 -8.01 -17.63
C HIS A 6 -6.53 -7.78 -16.23
N SER A 7 -5.29 -8.21 -15.98
CA SER A 7 -4.61 -7.98 -14.69
C SER A 7 -4.35 -6.50 -14.42
N GLU A 8 -4.04 -5.69 -15.44
CA GLU A 8 -3.89 -4.23 -15.28
C GLU A 8 -5.23 -3.52 -15.05
N PHE A 9 -6.35 -4.03 -15.56
CA PHE A 9 -7.67 -3.42 -15.32
C PHE A 9 -8.12 -3.62 -13.87
N LEU A 10 -7.87 -4.80 -13.29
CA LEU A 10 -8.25 -5.11 -11.92
C LEU A 10 -7.40 -4.38 -10.88
N LEU A 11 -6.07 -4.29 -11.09
CA LEU A 11 -5.19 -3.49 -10.22
C LEU A 11 -5.48 -1.98 -10.29
N LYS A 12 -5.92 -1.50 -11.47
CA LYS A 12 -6.28 -0.09 -11.66
C LYS A 12 -7.66 0.24 -11.08
N LEU A 13 -8.59 -0.71 -11.07
CA LEU A 13 -9.89 -0.56 -10.39
C LEU A 13 -9.72 -0.47 -8.87
N ASP A 14 -8.80 -1.25 -8.31
CA ASP A 14 -8.56 -1.28 -6.86
C ASP A 14 -7.88 0.02 -6.38
N LEU A 15 -6.99 0.61 -7.19
CA LEU A 15 -6.38 1.92 -6.88
C LEU A 15 -7.30 3.12 -7.16
N GLN A 16 -8.18 3.06 -8.18
CA GLN A 16 -9.07 4.19 -8.48
C GLN A 16 -10.27 4.30 -7.52
N TYR A 17 -10.64 3.23 -6.82
CA TYR A 17 -11.63 3.33 -5.74
C TYR A 17 -11.08 3.92 -4.44
N HIS A 18 -9.75 4.10 -4.32
CA HIS A 18 -9.09 4.64 -3.12
C HIS A 18 -8.47 6.03 -3.31
N SER A 19 -8.61 6.67 -4.48
CA SER A 19 -7.98 7.98 -4.77
C SER A 19 -8.95 9.16 -4.95
N ASP A 20 -10.27 8.93 -4.90
CA ASP A 20 -11.28 10.01 -4.95
C ASP A 20 -11.96 10.25 -3.59
N GLU A 21 -11.21 10.05 -2.50
CA GLU A 21 -11.60 10.50 -1.17
C GLU A 21 -10.99 11.91 -0.93
N PRO A 22 -11.81 12.97 -0.74
CA PRO A 22 -11.28 14.27 -0.31
C PRO A 22 -10.71 14.17 1.11
N PRO A 23 -9.69 14.97 1.45
CA PRO A 23 -8.79 14.68 2.56
C PRO A 23 -9.50 14.79 3.91
N VAL A 24 -9.46 13.70 4.68
CA VAL A 24 -9.74 13.73 6.11
C VAL A 24 -8.42 14.05 6.81
N GLU A 25 -8.33 15.26 7.36
CA GLU A 25 -7.22 15.70 8.19
C GLU A 25 -7.26 14.95 9.52
N GLU A 26 -6.17 14.24 9.83
CA GLU A 26 -6.00 13.39 11.00
C GLU A 26 -6.01 14.19 12.32
N ALA A 27 -6.64 13.63 13.35
CA ALA A 27 -6.32 13.90 14.74
C ALA A 27 -6.40 12.60 15.57
N PRO A 28 -5.57 12.46 16.63
CA PRO A 28 -4.86 11.23 16.95
C PRO A 28 -5.66 10.26 17.84
N ILE A 29 -5.47 8.97 17.56
CA ILE A 29 -6.00 7.82 18.32
C ILE A 29 -5.05 7.51 19.48
N GLU A 30 -5.49 7.74 20.71
CA GLU A 30 -4.85 7.22 21.93
C GLU A 30 -5.48 5.86 22.28
N GLU A 31 -4.65 4.82 22.12
CA GLU A 31 -4.57 3.56 22.88
C GLU A 31 -5.82 3.06 23.63
N THR A 32 -6.54 2.09 23.04
CA THR A 32 -7.52 1.24 23.76
C THR A 32 -6.84 0.03 24.40
N ILE A 33 -6.90 -0.04 25.73
CA ILE A 33 -6.61 -1.24 26.53
C ILE A 33 -7.90 -2.08 26.67
N ASP A 34 -7.71 -3.40 26.57
CA ASP A 34 -8.63 -4.55 26.60
C ASP A 34 -9.68 -4.57 27.76
N PRO A 35 -10.77 -5.36 27.64
CA PRO A 35 -11.96 -5.29 28.47
C PRO A 35 -11.94 -6.28 29.65
N GLY A 36 -12.52 -5.87 30.78
CA GLY A 36 -12.90 -6.78 31.85
C GLY A 36 -13.09 -6.11 33.21
N ILE A 37 -14.35 -6.09 33.71
CA ILE A 37 -14.79 -6.51 35.06
C ILE A 37 -16.24 -6.02 35.34
N GLU A 38 -17.13 -7.01 35.45
CA GLU A 38 -18.30 -7.21 36.33
C GLU A 38 -18.83 -6.13 37.32
N THR A 39 -20.18 -6.00 37.28
CA THR A 39 -21.20 -5.92 38.38
C THR A 39 -21.36 -4.68 39.29
N GLU A 40 -22.57 -4.09 39.22
CA GLU A 40 -23.50 -3.47 40.22
C GLU A 40 -23.02 -3.00 41.62
N PRO A 41 -23.83 -2.22 42.39
CA PRO A 41 -24.73 -1.07 42.12
C PRO A 41 -24.44 0.10 43.12
N THR A 42 -25.11 1.28 43.05
CA THR A 42 -25.57 2.10 44.22
C THR A 42 -26.14 3.48 43.84
N GLN A 43 -27.07 3.90 44.70
CA GLN A 43 -28.07 4.97 44.71
C GLN A 43 -27.59 6.43 44.70
N VAL A 44 -28.42 7.26 44.04
CA VAL A 44 -28.99 8.58 44.40
C VAL A 44 -28.25 9.47 45.42
N GLN A 45 -27.89 10.68 45.01
CA GLN A 45 -28.04 11.90 45.82
C GLN A 45 -28.09 13.17 44.95
N ASP A 46 -29.17 13.93 45.12
CA ASP A 46 -29.39 15.28 44.62
C ASP A 46 -28.40 16.29 45.22
N GLU A 47 -27.74 17.08 44.36
CA GLU A 47 -27.32 18.45 44.68
C GLU A 47 -27.56 19.33 43.43
N GLU A 48 -28.50 20.27 43.56
CA GLU A 48 -28.79 21.35 42.63
C GLU A 48 -27.88 22.57 42.94
N PRO A 49 -27.79 23.60 42.07
CA PRO A 49 -26.79 23.83 41.04
C PRO A 49 -25.78 24.96 41.41
N PRO A 50 -24.76 25.21 40.57
CA PRO A 50 -24.46 26.61 40.25
C PRO A 50 -24.26 26.87 38.75
N ALA A 51 -25.13 27.77 38.26
CA ALA A 51 -24.80 28.94 37.45
C ALA A 51 -23.70 28.85 36.36
N THR A 52 -24.19 28.86 35.11
CA THR A 52 -23.71 29.66 33.95
C THR A 52 -22.21 29.69 33.67
N THR A 53 -21.78 28.98 32.62
CA THR A 53 -21.01 29.58 31.52
C THR A 53 -20.97 28.66 30.29
N GLN A 54 -21.26 29.26 29.13
CA GLN A 54 -21.12 28.76 27.74
C GLN A 54 -22.24 27.84 27.23
N ASP A 55 -23.20 28.48 26.55
CA ASP A 55 -24.02 27.89 25.49
C ASP A 55 -23.08 27.34 24.40
N GLU A 56 -22.59 26.12 24.57
CA GLU A 56 -22.12 25.33 23.45
C GLU A 56 -23.37 24.84 22.72
N ASP A 57 -23.71 25.52 21.64
CA ASP A 57 -24.91 25.31 20.81
C ASP A 57 -24.91 23.89 20.20
N PHE A 58 -25.37 22.88 20.94
CA PHE A 58 -25.59 21.55 20.41
C PHE A 58 -26.96 21.45 19.74
N PHE A 59 -27.00 20.89 18.53
CA PHE A 59 -28.24 20.52 17.84
C PHE A 59 -28.52 19.04 18.06
N GLU A 60 -29.70 18.71 18.58
CA GLU A 60 -30.19 17.32 18.63
C GLU A 60 -30.72 16.93 17.24
N VAL A 61 -29.98 16.06 16.55
CA VAL A 61 -30.35 15.55 15.23
C VAL A 61 -30.57 14.05 15.32
N LYS A 62 -31.71 13.60 14.78
CA LYS A 62 -32.04 12.18 14.73
C LYS A 62 -31.36 11.54 13.52
N TYR A 63 -30.22 10.90 13.73
CA TYR A 63 -29.49 10.16 12.71
C TYR A 63 -29.62 8.66 12.99
N ASN A 64 -30.00 7.87 11.99
CA ASN A 64 -30.16 6.41 12.10
C ASN A 64 -31.03 5.93 13.30
N LYS A 65 -32.10 6.68 13.60
CA LYS A 65 -33.05 6.44 14.72
C LYS A 65 -32.50 6.67 16.13
N GLU A 66 -31.28 7.15 16.28
CA GLU A 66 -30.68 7.56 17.56
C GLU A 66 -30.61 9.08 17.67
N ASN A 67 -30.76 9.61 18.89
CA ASN A 67 -30.65 11.04 19.15
C ASN A 67 -29.18 11.39 19.34
N MET A 68 -28.59 12.04 18.34
CA MET A 68 -27.20 12.48 18.38
C MET A 68 -27.14 13.98 18.70
N ARG A 69 -26.34 14.35 19.70
CA ARG A 69 -26.03 15.75 20.01
C ARG A 69 -24.82 16.15 19.20
N ILE A 70 -25.02 17.04 18.24
CA ILE A 70 -23.98 17.50 17.31
C ILE A 70 -23.58 18.91 17.74
N SER A 71 -22.29 19.16 17.92
CA SER A 71 -21.78 20.51 18.22
C SER A 71 -22.05 21.47 17.05
N ARG A 72 -22.19 22.77 17.33
CA ARG A 72 -22.41 23.81 16.31
C ARG A 72 -21.38 23.79 15.18
N ASP A 73 -20.15 23.37 15.48
CA ASP A 73 -19.05 23.29 14.51
C ASP A 73 -19.20 22.12 13.52
N GLU A 74 -19.81 21.02 13.96
CA GLU A 74 -20.07 19.83 13.14
C GLU A 74 -21.43 19.89 12.44
N ALA A 75 -22.36 20.71 12.94
CA ALA A 75 -23.73 20.83 12.42
C ALA A 75 -23.80 21.16 10.91
N PRO A 76 -22.97 22.06 10.33
CA PRO A 76 -22.99 22.33 8.89
C PRO A 76 -22.67 21.09 8.05
N ALA A 77 -21.73 20.25 8.48
CA ALA A 77 -21.34 19.04 7.76
C ALA A 77 -22.47 17.99 7.74
N TYR A 78 -23.12 17.78 8.89
CA TYR A 78 -24.25 16.85 8.98
C TYR A 78 -25.50 17.35 8.26
N ILE A 79 -25.78 18.65 8.29
CA ILE A 79 -26.88 19.27 7.53
C ILE A 79 -26.64 19.13 6.03
N GLN A 80 -25.41 19.33 5.55
CA GLN A 80 -25.07 19.13 4.14
C GLN A 80 -25.25 17.67 3.71
N LYS A 81 -24.80 16.71 4.53
CA LYS A 81 -25.05 15.27 4.29
C LYS A 81 -26.55 14.95 4.26
N GLY A 82 -27.33 15.48 5.21
CA GLY A 82 -28.78 15.30 5.27
C GLY A 82 -29.51 15.90 4.05
N LEU A 83 -29.14 17.10 3.63
CA LEU A 83 -29.70 17.75 2.45
C LEU A 83 -29.37 17.00 1.16
N ASN A 84 -28.15 16.44 1.06
CA ASN A 84 -27.78 15.59 -0.07
C ASN A 84 -28.57 14.28 -0.08
N TYR A 85 -28.76 13.65 1.09
CA TYR A 85 -29.58 12.44 1.22
C TYR A 85 -31.04 12.70 0.84
N ASP A 86 -31.63 13.81 1.28
CA ASP A 86 -32.99 14.21 0.92
C ASP A 86 -33.12 14.44 -0.59
N LYS A 87 -32.17 15.14 -1.22
CA LYS A 87 -32.14 15.32 -2.69
C LYS A 87 -32.02 13.99 -3.44
N VAL A 88 -31.22 13.06 -2.95
CA VAL A 88 -31.07 11.72 -3.57
C VAL A 88 -32.36 10.92 -3.43
N ASN A 89 -33.00 10.94 -2.26
CA ASN A 89 -34.27 10.25 -2.04
C ASN A 89 -35.42 10.84 -2.87
N GLN A 90 -35.50 12.16 -2.98
CA GLN A 90 -36.47 12.82 -3.84
C GLN A 90 -36.30 12.38 -5.30
N LYS A 91 -35.05 12.41 -5.81
CA LYS A 91 -34.75 11.92 -7.15
C LYS A 91 -35.10 10.43 -7.32
N ALA A 92 -34.77 9.58 -6.35
CA ALA A 92 -35.10 8.16 -6.40
C ALA A 92 -36.62 7.94 -6.48
N THR A 93 -37.38 8.66 -5.65
CA THR A 93 -38.85 8.63 -5.65
C THR A 93 -39.42 9.10 -7.00
N ASP A 94 -38.88 10.18 -7.57
CA ASP A 94 -39.30 10.67 -8.87
C ASP A 94 -39.04 9.62 -9.96
N TYR A 95 -37.85 8.99 -9.96
CA TYR A 95 -37.53 7.92 -10.92
C TYR A 95 -38.44 6.71 -10.79
N GLU A 96 -38.75 6.28 -9.56
CA GLU A 96 -39.71 5.19 -9.32
C GLU A 96 -41.09 5.52 -9.90
N GLN A 97 -41.60 6.73 -9.69
CA GLN A 97 -42.87 7.16 -10.27
C GLN A 97 -42.84 7.20 -11.80
N HIS A 98 -41.72 7.65 -12.39
CA HIS A 98 -41.53 7.63 -13.83
C HIS A 98 -41.51 6.21 -14.39
N LEU A 99 -40.80 5.29 -13.75
CA LEU A 99 -40.75 3.88 -14.15
C LEU A 99 -42.11 3.19 -13.99
N GLN A 100 -42.84 3.50 -12.92
CA GLN A 100 -44.19 2.99 -12.71
C GLN A 100 -45.15 3.48 -13.80
N ARG A 101 -45.03 4.75 -14.21
CA ARG A 101 -45.81 5.30 -15.33
C ARG A 101 -45.44 4.61 -16.65
N VAL A 102 -44.15 4.37 -16.91
CA VAL A 102 -43.71 3.64 -18.09
C VAL A 102 -44.31 2.24 -18.09
N ALA A 103 -44.21 1.51 -16.98
CA ALA A 103 -44.80 0.18 -16.82
C ALA A 103 -46.30 0.18 -17.14
N GLN A 104 -47.06 1.13 -16.58
CA GLN A 104 -48.49 1.28 -16.85
C GLN A 104 -48.80 1.61 -18.32
N ILE A 105 -48.02 2.48 -18.97
CA ILE A 105 -48.20 2.82 -20.39
C ILE A 105 -47.93 1.60 -21.28
N THR A 106 -46.91 0.80 -20.95
CA THR A 106 -46.57 -0.43 -21.67
C THR A 106 -47.49 -1.61 -21.33
N GLY A 107 -48.36 -1.46 -20.32
CA GLY A 107 -49.34 -2.48 -19.94
C GLY A 107 -48.85 -3.50 -18.89
N TYR A 108 -47.71 -3.27 -18.25
CA TYR A 108 -47.21 -4.11 -17.15
C TYR A 108 -47.79 -3.65 -15.81
N SER A 109 -47.96 -4.61 -14.89
CA SER A 109 -48.61 -4.40 -13.59
C SER A 109 -47.66 -3.82 -12.55
N SER A 110 -46.36 -4.09 -12.68
CA SER A 110 -45.31 -3.60 -11.78
C SER A 110 -44.05 -3.18 -12.53
N ILE A 111 -43.18 -2.41 -11.86
CA ILE A 111 -41.84 -2.08 -12.38
C ILE A 111 -41.02 -3.35 -12.55
N ASP A 112 -41.13 -4.30 -11.61
CA ASP A 112 -40.39 -5.57 -11.67
C ASP A 112 -40.77 -6.40 -12.91
N GLU A 113 -42.06 -6.45 -13.25
CA GLU A 113 -42.55 -7.14 -14.44
C GLU A 113 -42.02 -6.47 -15.73
N LEU A 114 -42.02 -5.13 -15.77
CA LEU A 114 -41.42 -4.38 -16.87
C LEU A 114 -39.91 -4.68 -17.00
N ILE A 115 -39.18 -4.70 -15.89
CA ILE A 115 -37.73 -4.98 -15.90
C ILE A 115 -37.46 -6.40 -16.37
N GLN A 116 -38.21 -7.39 -15.86
CA GLN A 116 -38.06 -8.78 -16.28
C GLN A 116 -38.36 -8.94 -17.78
N ALA A 117 -39.44 -8.36 -18.27
CA ALA A 117 -39.78 -8.41 -19.70
C ALA A 117 -38.73 -7.70 -20.57
N ALA A 118 -38.17 -6.59 -20.09
CA ALA A 118 -37.07 -5.90 -20.77
C ALA A 118 -35.81 -6.77 -20.82
N GLN A 119 -35.45 -7.44 -19.73
CA GLN A 119 -34.31 -8.36 -19.66
C GLN A 119 -34.49 -9.55 -20.61
N GLU A 120 -35.68 -10.17 -20.64
CA GLU A 120 -35.99 -11.26 -21.55
C GLU A 120 -35.89 -10.81 -23.02
N ALA A 121 -36.45 -9.63 -23.35
CA ALA A 121 -36.37 -9.07 -24.69
C ALA A 121 -34.93 -8.71 -25.12
N GLU A 122 -34.12 -8.19 -24.20
CA GLU A 122 -32.69 -7.93 -24.43
C GLU A 122 -31.92 -9.22 -24.66
N GLN A 123 -32.17 -10.25 -23.85
CA GLN A 123 -31.53 -11.55 -23.98
C GLN A 123 -31.90 -12.22 -25.29
N GLU A 124 -33.17 -12.17 -25.70
CA GLU A 124 -33.62 -12.67 -27.00
C GLU A 124 -32.95 -11.94 -28.15
N ARG A 125 -32.88 -10.61 -28.10
CA ARG A 125 -32.17 -9.83 -29.13
C ARG A 125 -30.69 -10.18 -29.21
N HIS A 126 -30.04 -10.35 -28.07
CA HIS A 126 -28.65 -10.77 -28.02
C HIS A 126 -28.45 -12.16 -28.64
N ILE A 127 -29.32 -13.12 -28.30
CA ILE A 127 -29.32 -14.46 -28.89
C ILE A 127 -29.52 -14.39 -30.41
N GLN A 128 -30.47 -13.59 -30.89
CA GLN A 128 -30.72 -13.41 -32.32
C GLN A 128 -29.51 -12.86 -33.05
N GLN A 129 -28.86 -11.84 -32.49
CA GLN A 129 -27.67 -11.24 -33.08
C GLN A 129 -26.49 -12.23 -33.14
N GLU A 130 -26.25 -12.97 -32.05
CA GLU A 130 -25.18 -13.96 -32.00
C GLU A 130 -25.45 -15.18 -32.89
N ALA A 131 -26.69 -15.68 -32.93
CA ALA A 131 -27.10 -16.74 -33.84
C ALA A 131 -26.92 -16.30 -35.30
N HIS A 132 -27.36 -15.09 -35.66
CA HIS A 132 -27.17 -14.53 -36.99
C HIS A 132 -25.69 -14.36 -37.35
N ARG A 133 -24.88 -13.86 -36.41
CA ARG A 133 -23.42 -13.70 -36.57
C ARG A 133 -22.73 -15.03 -36.88
N LEU A 134 -23.19 -16.11 -36.25
CA LEU A 134 -22.65 -17.45 -36.44
C LEU A 134 -23.29 -18.20 -37.62
N GLY A 135 -24.28 -17.59 -38.30
CA GLY A 135 -25.02 -18.23 -39.39
C GLY A 135 -25.82 -19.44 -38.95
N MET A 136 -26.25 -19.46 -37.68
CA MET A 136 -26.98 -20.56 -37.06
C MET A 136 -28.44 -20.18 -36.80
N ASP A 137 -29.29 -21.20 -36.66
CA ASP A 137 -30.67 -21.03 -36.22
C ASP A 137 -30.73 -20.65 -34.72
N GLU A 138 -31.70 -19.82 -34.34
CA GLU A 138 -31.86 -19.32 -32.96
C GLU A 138 -32.04 -20.45 -31.95
N GLU A 139 -32.83 -21.48 -32.29
CA GLU A 139 -33.07 -22.62 -31.40
C GLU A 139 -31.82 -23.48 -31.25
N ALA A 140 -31.07 -23.66 -32.35
CA ALA A 140 -29.79 -24.35 -32.31
C ALA A 140 -28.76 -23.59 -31.44
N TYR A 141 -28.74 -22.26 -31.51
CA TYR A 141 -27.88 -21.45 -30.66
C TYR A 141 -28.25 -21.59 -29.17
N LYS A 142 -29.55 -21.47 -28.85
CA LYS A 142 -30.05 -21.63 -27.46
C LYS A 142 -29.72 -22.99 -26.88
N GLN A 143 -29.85 -24.05 -27.67
CA GLN A 143 -29.65 -25.43 -27.18
C GLN A 143 -28.17 -25.80 -27.01
N TYR A 144 -27.30 -25.38 -27.94
CA TYR A 144 -25.93 -25.88 -28.00
C TYR A 144 -24.86 -24.85 -27.65
N VAL A 145 -25.06 -23.57 -28.02
CA VAL A 145 -24.00 -22.55 -27.92
C VAL A 145 -24.14 -21.73 -26.64
N ALA A 146 -25.36 -21.30 -26.30
CA ALA A 146 -25.63 -20.55 -25.08
C ALA A 146 -25.10 -21.23 -23.79
N PRO A 147 -25.40 -22.52 -23.52
CA PRO A 147 -24.91 -23.18 -22.30
C PRO A 147 -23.39 -23.41 -22.32
N VAL A 148 -22.78 -23.51 -23.51
CA VAL A 148 -21.32 -23.65 -23.62
C VAL A 148 -20.64 -22.32 -23.31
N ASN A 149 -21.18 -21.19 -23.78
CA ASN A 149 -20.66 -19.86 -23.47
C ASN A 149 -20.77 -19.54 -21.98
N GLU A 150 -21.88 -19.93 -21.34
CA GLU A 150 -22.04 -19.78 -19.89
C GLU A 150 -20.99 -20.59 -19.12
N LYS A 151 -20.82 -21.87 -19.47
CA LYS A 151 -19.76 -22.72 -18.90
C LYS A 151 -18.36 -22.18 -19.15
N LEU A 152 -18.11 -21.63 -20.34
CA LEU A 152 -16.81 -21.03 -20.64
C LEU A 152 -16.56 -19.84 -19.73
N SER A 153 -17.54 -18.94 -19.58
CA SER A 153 -17.40 -17.76 -18.71
C SER A 153 -17.18 -18.13 -17.23
N THR A 154 -17.83 -19.19 -16.75
CA THR A 154 -17.64 -19.67 -15.37
C THR A 154 -16.26 -20.30 -15.18
N VAL A 155 -15.80 -21.10 -16.15
CA VAL A 155 -14.46 -21.67 -16.12
C VAL A 155 -13.39 -20.58 -16.23
N GLU A 156 -13.59 -19.58 -17.08
CA GLU A 156 -12.68 -18.43 -17.20
C GLU A 156 -12.58 -17.66 -15.89
N LYS A 157 -13.72 -17.36 -15.25
CA LYS A 157 -13.74 -16.72 -13.93
C LYS A 157 -13.03 -17.55 -12.87
N GLN A 158 -13.30 -18.85 -12.81
CA GLN A 158 -12.63 -19.75 -11.86
C GLN A 158 -11.12 -19.81 -12.11
N LEU A 159 -10.70 -19.82 -13.38
CA LEU A 159 -9.29 -19.85 -13.75
C LEU A 159 -8.60 -18.54 -13.41
N GLU A 160 -9.26 -17.41 -13.61
CA GLU A 160 -8.78 -16.10 -13.20
C GLU A 160 -8.67 -16.00 -11.68
N GLU A 161 -9.68 -16.48 -10.94
CA GLU A 161 -9.67 -16.55 -9.48
C GLU A 161 -8.52 -17.43 -8.98
N MET A 162 -8.34 -18.63 -9.55
CA MET A 162 -7.21 -19.51 -9.17
C MET A 162 -5.86 -18.88 -9.48
N ARG A 163 -5.71 -18.22 -10.63
CA ARG A 163 -4.48 -17.51 -10.98
C ARG A 163 -4.20 -16.38 -10.00
N PHE A 164 -5.24 -15.63 -9.64
CA PHE A 164 -5.13 -14.53 -8.69
C PHE A 164 -4.76 -15.05 -7.29
N GLN A 165 -5.41 -16.11 -6.81
CA GLN A 165 -5.06 -16.75 -5.55
C GLN A 165 -3.63 -17.30 -5.56
N ALA A 166 -3.22 -17.98 -6.63
CA ALA A 166 -1.84 -18.48 -6.76
C ALA A 166 -0.82 -17.34 -6.77
N PHE A 167 -1.14 -16.24 -7.46
CA PHE A 167 -0.30 -15.03 -7.46
C PHE A 167 -0.20 -14.41 -6.08
N GLN A 168 -1.30 -14.26 -5.35
CA GLN A 168 -1.28 -13.77 -3.97
C GLN A 168 -0.46 -14.68 -3.06
N GLN A 169 -0.60 -16.00 -3.18
CA GLN A 169 0.18 -16.94 -2.39
C GLN A 169 1.68 -16.83 -2.69
N GLN A 170 2.05 -16.67 -3.97
CA GLN A 170 3.43 -16.45 -4.37
C GLN A 170 3.98 -15.15 -3.76
N VAL A 171 3.27 -14.02 -3.92
CA VAL A 171 3.65 -12.73 -3.34
C VAL A 171 3.78 -12.81 -1.83
N ASN A 172 2.84 -13.46 -1.14
CA ASN A 172 2.89 -13.64 0.31
C ASN A 172 4.07 -14.51 0.75
N THR A 173 4.42 -15.53 -0.03
CA THR A 173 5.57 -16.40 0.26
C THR A 173 6.87 -15.62 0.10
N GLU A 174 7.04 -14.91 -1.03
CA GLU A 174 8.21 -14.05 -1.28
C GLU A 174 8.33 -12.98 -0.19
N LEU A 175 7.23 -12.30 0.17
CA LEU A 175 7.22 -11.28 1.21
C LEU A 175 7.58 -11.84 2.58
N ASN A 176 7.07 -13.03 2.94
CA ASN A 176 7.39 -13.67 4.21
C ASN A 176 8.83 -14.19 4.27
N GLU A 177 9.43 -14.57 3.14
CA GLU A 177 10.85 -14.91 3.08
C GLU A 177 11.71 -13.68 3.24
N LEU A 178 11.39 -12.59 2.54
CA LEU A 178 12.12 -11.32 2.60
C LEU A 178 12.03 -10.67 3.98
N LYS A 179 10.88 -10.76 4.65
CA LYS A 179 10.70 -10.26 6.04
C LYS A 179 11.61 -10.94 7.07
N LYS A 180 12.24 -12.08 6.75
CA LYS A 180 13.20 -12.73 7.66
C LYS A 180 14.54 -11.98 7.71
N ASP A 181 14.85 -11.17 6.71
CA ASP A 181 16.08 -10.38 6.69
C ASP A 181 15.96 -9.13 7.56
N GLU A 182 16.94 -8.91 8.44
CA GLU A 182 16.96 -7.76 9.38
C GLU A 182 16.97 -6.39 8.67
N ASN A 183 17.44 -6.35 7.43
CA ASN A 183 17.48 -5.13 6.63
C ASN A 183 16.23 -4.91 5.78
N PHE A 184 15.26 -5.82 5.80
CA PHE A 184 14.01 -5.72 5.04
C PHE A 184 13.26 -4.39 5.25
N PRO A 185 13.02 -3.92 6.50
CA PRO A 185 12.26 -2.69 6.72
C PRO A 185 12.92 -1.43 6.15
N LYS A 186 14.24 -1.46 5.91
CA LYS A 186 14.98 -0.30 5.36
C LYS A 186 14.80 -0.15 3.85
N PHE A 187 14.51 -1.25 3.15
CA PHE A 187 14.43 -1.31 1.69
C PHE A 187 13.02 -1.66 1.17
N GLU A 188 12.06 -1.88 2.07
CA GLU A 188 10.68 -2.25 1.76
C GLU A 188 10.02 -1.27 0.78
N GLN A 189 10.09 0.03 1.07
CA GLN A 189 9.48 1.05 0.22
C GLN A 189 10.13 1.11 -1.18
N GLU A 190 11.47 1.07 -1.24
CA GLU A 190 12.19 1.12 -2.53
C GLU A 190 11.97 -0.16 -3.36
N MET A 191 11.86 -1.33 -2.71
CA MET A 191 11.49 -2.60 -3.35
C MET A 191 10.11 -2.50 -4.00
N PHE A 192 9.08 -2.02 -3.30
CA PHE A 192 7.73 -1.88 -3.87
C PHE A 192 7.68 -0.86 -5.02
N GLU A 193 8.43 0.23 -4.90
CA GLU A 193 8.56 1.22 -5.98
C GLU A 193 9.23 0.61 -7.23
N LEU A 194 10.29 -0.18 -7.06
CA LEU A 194 10.99 -0.87 -8.15
C LEU A 194 10.12 -1.95 -8.80
N ALA A 195 9.42 -2.76 -8.01
CA ALA A 195 8.51 -3.79 -8.51
C ALA A 195 7.33 -3.17 -9.30
N THR A 196 6.81 -2.02 -8.85
CA THR A 196 5.74 -1.30 -9.55
C THR A 196 6.25 -0.66 -10.85
N LYS A 197 7.47 -0.12 -10.83
CA LYS A 197 8.09 0.53 -11.99
C LYS A 197 8.52 -0.46 -13.08
N HIS A 198 8.93 -1.66 -12.69
CA HIS A 198 9.42 -2.71 -13.59
C HIS A 198 8.42 -3.87 -13.65
N LYS A 199 7.53 -3.85 -14.65
CA LYS A 199 6.39 -4.77 -14.85
C LYS A 199 6.68 -6.28 -14.82
N ASN A 200 7.95 -6.69 -14.85
CA ASN A 200 8.38 -8.09 -14.88
C ASN A 200 9.39 -8.44 -13.77
N MET A 201 9.53 -7.60 -12.75
CA MET A 201 10.48 -7.82 -11.64
C MET A 201 9.75 -8.45 -10.45
N THR A 202 10.30 -9.53 -9.89
CA THR A 202 9.76 -10.16 -8.68
C THR A 202 10.07 -9.30 -7.45
N LEU A 203 9.35 -9.53 -6.33
CA LEU A 203 9.62 -8.81 -5.08
C LEU A 203 11.04 -9.11 -4.57
N THR A 204 11.49 -10.35 -4.75
CA THR A 204 12.85 -10.77 -4.40
C THR A 204 13.91 -10.03 -5.21
N GLU A 205 13.77 -9.96 -6.54
CA GLU A 205 14.71 -9.25 -7.40
C GLU A 205 14.73 -7.74 -7.10
N ALA A 206 13.56 -7.16 -6.82
CA ALA A 206 13.45 -5.76 -6.43
C ALA A 206 14.15 -5.48 -5.09
N TYR A 207 14.05 -6.39 -4.12
CA TYR A 207 14.73 -6.30 -2.84
C TYR A 207 16.26 -6.43 -2.98
N GLU A 208 16.73 -7.38 -3.77
CA GLU A 208 18.15 -7.52 -4.10
C GLU A 208 18.69 -6.24 -4.75
N PHE A 209 17.94 -5.65 -5.68
CA PHE A 209 18.34 -4.41 -6.32
C PHE A 209 18.37 -3.23 -5.35
N ALA A 210 17.35 -3.06 -4.51
CA ALA A 210 17.28 -2.00 -3.51
C ALA A 210 18.41 -2.11 -2.48
N SER A 211 18.66 -3.32 -1.97
CA SER A 211 19.75 -3.57 -1.00
C SER A 211 21.15 -3.33 -1.61
N LEU A 212 21.38 -3.74 -2.86
CA LEU A 212 22.63 -3.46 -3.58
C LEU A 212 22.84 -1.96 -3.80
N ARG A 213 21.76 -1.22 -4.11
CA ARG A 213 21.82 0.23 -4.28
C ARG A 213 22.13 0.93 -2.97
N GLY A 214 21.44 0.59 -1.88
CA GLY A 214 21.70 1.14 -0.56
C GLY A 214 23.14 0.88 -0.09
N LEU A 215 23.67 -0.31 -0.35
CA LEU A 215 25.08 -0.62 -0.06
C LEU A 215 26.04 0.25 -0.88
N LYS A 216 25.75 0.44 -2.18
CA LYS A 216 26.57 1.27 -3.06
C LYS A 216 26.56 2.75 -2.64
N GLU A 217 25.44 3.25 -2.14
CA GLU A 217 25.31 4.63 -1.64
C GLU A 217 26.05 4.85 -0.31
N GLN A 218 26.29 3.79 0.46
CA GLN A 218 27.07 3.85 1.70
C GLN A 218 28.59 3.80 1.48
N ILE A 219 29.07 3.35 0.33
CA ILE A 219 30.53 3.27 0.04
C ILE A 219 31.22 4.65 0.12
N PRO A 220 30.70 5.73 -0.51
CA PRO A 220 31.34 7.04 -0.45
C PRO A 220 31.36 7.64 0.97
N SER A 221 30.31 7.45 1.76
CA SER A 221 30.25 7.97 3.13
C SER A 221 31.18 7.22 4.08
N LEU A 222 31.32 5.90 3.91
CA LEU A 222 32.31 5.09 4.62
C LEU A 222 33.76 5.50 4.29
N GLN A 223 34.04 5.79 3.01
CA GLN A 223 35.34 6.31 2.58
C GLN A 223 35.62 7.69 3.19
N GLN A 224 34.67 8.61 3.15
CA GLN A 224 34.81 9.93 3.77
C GLN A 224 34.98 9.85 5.30
N GLN A 225 34.26 8.96 5.98
CA GLN A 225 34.44 8.74 7.41
C GLN A 225 35.81 8.13 7.74
N ALA A 226 36.30 7.21 6.91
CA ALA A 226 37.63 6.64 7.08
C ALA A 226 38.72 7.70 6.87
N GLU A 227 38.60 8.52 5.82
CA GLU A 227 39.48 9.67 5.56
C GLU A 227 39.44 10.69 6.70
N GLN A 228 38.25 11.02 7.20
CA GLN A 228 38.09 11.93 8.33
C GLN A 228 38.73 11.37 9.61
N LYS A 229 38.55 10.07 9.89
CA LYS A 229 39.23 9.41 11.03
C LYS A 229 40.76 9.45 10.88
N VAL A 230 41.28 9.26 9.66
CA VAL A 230 42.72 9.39 9.39
C VAL A 230 43.19 10.82 9.58
N VAL A 231 42.46 11.81 9.07
CA VAL A 231 42.75 13.24 9.25
C VAL A 231 42.70 13.63 10.73
N ASP A 232 41.73 13.15 11.49
CA ASP A 232 41.59 13.41 12.92
C ASP A 232 42.71 12.73 13.73
N GLN A 233 43.14 11.52 13.33
CA GLN A 233 44.33 10.88 13.91
C GLN A 233 45.62 11.65 13.58
N ILE A 234 45.76 12.19 12.37
CA ILE A 234 46.90 13.02 11.97
C ILE A 234 46.87 14.35 12.75
N LYS A 235 45.71 15.00 12.87
CA LYS A 235 45.54 16.24 13.65
C LYS A 235 45.77 16.02 15.14
N ALA A 236 45.33 14.90 15.71
CA ALA A 236 45.59 14.54 17.09
C ALA A 236 47.10 14.30 17.36
N ARG A 237 47.84 13.80 16.35
CA ARG A 237 49.31 13.68 16.41
C ARG A 237 50.00 15.05 16.25
N GLN A 238 49.45 15.94 15.44
CA GLN A 238 50.00 17.30 15.23
C GLN A 238 49.71 18.27 16.38
N GLY A 239 48.58 18.11 17.08
CA GLY A 239 48.22 18.89 18.28
C GLY A 239 49.01 18.50 19.53
N LYS A 240 49.72 17.37 19.51
CA LYS A 240 50.65 16.97 20.56
C LYS A 240 52.05 17.48 20.21
N HIS A 241 52.20 18.80 20.15
CA HIS A 241 53.51 19.45 20.17
C HIS A 241 54.08 19.28 21.59
N VAL A 242 54.83 18.20 21.78
CA VAL A 242 55.82 18.13 22.85
C VAL A 242 57.04 18.86 22.30
N GLU A 243 57.26 20.08 22.78
CA GLU A 243 58.58 20.70 22.66
C GLU A 243 59.56 19.85 23.46
N THR A 244 60.31 18.99 22.76
CA THR A 244 61.62 18.56 23.24
C THR A 244 62.62 18.76 22.11
N HIS A 245 63.51 19.70 22.36
CA HIS A 245 64.78 19.84 21.66
C HIS A 245 65.59 18.54 21.78
N ASP A 246 66.27 18.22 20.68
CA ASP A 246 67.48 17.41 20.52
C ASP A 246 67.44 15.88 20.34
N GLU A 247 68.17 15.51 19.27
CA GLU A 247 68.85 14.25 18.92
C GLU A 247 68.10 12.93 19.01
N ASN A 248 67.46 12.49 17.92
CA ASN A 248 67.85 11.28 17.15
C ASN A 248 66.86 11.05 16.00
N ALA A 249 67.33 11.15 14.75
CA ALA A 249 66.54 10.74 13.58
C ALA A 249 66.53 9.21 13.48
N MET A 250 65.61 8.55 14.18
CA MET A 250 65.21 7.17 13.85
C MET A 250 63.92 7.19 13.05
N VAL A 251 64.07 7.09 11.74
CA VAL A 251 63.02 6.69 10.80
C VAL A 251 62.48 5.34 11.29
N SER A 252 61.26 5.34 11.82
CA SER A 252 60.57 4.11 12.19
C SER A 252 60.17 3.36 10.92
N LEU A 253 61.08 2.50 10.44
CA LEU A 253 60.83 1.60 9.33
C LEU A 253 59.81 0.53 9.76
N ASN A 254 58.54 0.74 9.42
CA ASN A 254 57.50 -0.29 9.52
C ASN A 254 57.77 -1.38 8.48
N LEU A 255 58.67 -2.31 8.78
CA LEU A 255 58.81 -3.57 8.05
C LEU A 255 57.92 -4.63 8.72
N SER A 256 57.16 -5.39 7.92
CA SER A 256 56.38 -6.52 8.44
C SER A 256 57.31 -7.66 8.87
N GLN A 257 56.81 -8.57 9.73
CA GLN A 257 57.58 -9.73 10.19
C GLN A 257 58.08 -10.62 9.03
N GLU A 258 57.32 -10.68 7.94
CA GLU A 258 57.71 -11.40 6.71
C GLU A 258 58.85 -10.70 5.97
N GLU A 259 58.90 -9.37 6.00
CA GLU A 259 59.96 -8.59 5.35
C GLU A 259 61.28 -8.67 6.11
N ILE A 260 61.22 -8.73 7.44
CA ILE A 260 62.38 -8.97 8.30
C ILE A 260 62.99 -10.36 8.02
N THR A 261 62.14 -11.38 7.83
CA THR A 261 62.63 -12.73 7.51
C THR A 261 63.19 -12.83 6.08
N MET A 262 62.66 -12.08 5.12
CA MET A 262 63.25 -11.98 3.78
C MET A 262 64.60 -11.24 3.79
N ALA A 263 64.73 -10.14 4.54
CA ALA A 263 65.99 -9.42 4.70
C ALA A 263 67.09 -10.32 5.29
N GLN A 264 66.76 -11.12 6.31
CA GLN A 264 67.67 -12.10 6.90
C GLN A 264 68.08 -13.22 5.92
N LYS A 265 67.15 -13.72 5.10
CA LYS A 265 67.47 -14.72 4.06
C LYS A 265 68.41 -14.19 2.97
N LEU A 266 68.34 -12.89 2.69
CA LEU A 266 69.19 -12.22 1.71
C LEU A 266 70.52 -11.72 2.30
N GLY A 267 70.73 -11.88 3.61
CA GLY A 267 71.94 -11.41 4.30
C GLY A 267 72.03 -9.88 4.40
N LEU A 268 70.90 -9.18 4.24
CA LEU A 268 70.81 -7.72 4.29
C LEU A 268 70.29 -7.26 5.66
N SER A 269 70.74 -6.10 6.11
CA SER A 269 70.15 -5.48 7.30
C SER A 269 68.71 -4.99 6.99
N PRO A 270 67.80 -4.97 7.98
CA PRO A 270 66.43 -4.48 7.78
C PRO A 270 66.36 -3.05 7.22
N GLU A 271 67.36 -2.22 7.53
CA GLU A 271 67.47 -0.84 7.03
C GLU A 271 67.86 -0.78 5.55
N GLU A 272 68.75 -1.67 5.09
CA GLU A 272 69.14 -1.77 3.69
C GLU A 272 68.02 -2.34 2.83
N TYR A 273 67.28 -3.34 3.35
CA TYR A 273 66.12 -3.90 2.66
C TYR A 273 65.02 -2.84 2.47
N ALA A 274 64.80 -1.99 3.47
CA ALA A 274 63.85 -0.90 3.37
C ALA A 274 64.21 0.14 2.30
N LYS A 275 65.51 0.45 2.17
CA LYS A 275 66.02 1.35 1.11
C LYS A 275 65.92 0.74 -0.29
N TRP A 276 66.04 -0.58 -0.42
CA TRP A 276 65.90 -1.25 -1.72
C TRP A 276 64.44 -1.32 -2.20
N LYS A 277 63.49 -1.32 -1.26
CA LYS A 277 62.05 -1.35 -1.55
C LYS A 277 61.46 0.03 -1.92
N SER A 278 62.04 1.12 -1.42
CA SER A 278 61.57 2.50 -1.68
C SER A 278 62.07 3.04 -3.01
#